data_AF-A0A2E0QQT5-F1
#
_entry.id   AF-A0A2E0QQT5-F1
#
_cell.length_a   1.000
_cell.length_b   1.000
_cell.length_c   1.000
_cell.angle_alpha   90.00
_cell.angle_beta   90.00
_cell.angle_gamma   90.00
#
_symmetry.space_group_name_H-M   'P 1'
#
loop_
_entity.id
_entity.type
_entity.pdbx_description
1 polymer ?
#
loop_
_entity_poly.entity_id
_entity_poly.type
_entity_poly.pdbx_seq_one_letter_code
_entity_poly.pdbx_strand_id
1 'polypeptide(L)'
;MSSPVDSIQTIKIPKPVPVTTTRFRPPKKNIPQTKIERDHFLQAIRNYVETENPVPPMPIEELDVHARKILATLNYEGDDTYLHYTAVCLNNEMWRETLAEIPYERRLLLMPKCLRVEDKCPAPFDEFGLLCKQCGLCSIQDFQNEAERLGYAVLVAEGSAIVMSLIQTGQIEAIVGISCLPVLERTFPYVEAAAIPSIAVPLLQDDCINTTVDIDWVWEYIHLTSDDQTRRLDLNSLHREVKEWFTPEAIESVMGPAEGAQEEIAREWLARDGKRWRPFLTVAAFEALREDRGEPIPEDIKKIALATELFHKASLIHDDIEDEDHGRYDQPTLHAEHGIPVALNAGDLLIGEGYRLIGECEASDAQKAEMLLVASRGQRELCRGQGAELIWAKNPSPLKSKQVLEIFRQKTAPAFEVALKLGASYAGKLDEVGDVLAAYSENLGIAYQIRDDMDDLGEDAGDNELEQMRPSVLLAVARERARGDDKALLESLWNHEDLEDIAIHKIRKLAHEVEADEKCMLLLETYKEAAVRSLAELENPNLKGLLRRVMGKIFNDLEIKGWCREFEVKNGVREDDVEKAEVS
;
A
#
# COMPACT_ATOMS: atom_id res chain seq x y z
N MET A 1 25.57 -10.29 -22.49
CA MET A 1 24.16 -10.04 -22.11
C MET A 1 23.45 -11.35 -22.28
N SER A 2 23.44 -12.16 -21.22
CA SER A 2 22.68 -13.40 -21.15
C SER A 2 21.23 -13.04 -20.84
N SER A 3 20.27 -13.76 -21.40
CA SER A 3 18.85 -13.58 -21.09
C SER A 3 18.60 -13.84 -19.59
N PRO A 4 17.75 -13.05 -18.90
CA PRO A 4 17.37 -13.31 -17.49
C PRO A 4 16.75 -14.70 -17.26
N VAL A 5 16.26 -15.35 -18.31
CA VAL A 5 15.59 -16.67 -18.25
C VAL A 5 16.54 -17.82 -17.84
N ASP A 6 17.85 -17.62 -17.89
CA ASP A 6 18.84 -18.68 -17.60
C ASP A 6 19.10 -18.93 -16.09
N SER A 7 18.50 -18.15 -15.16
CA SER A 7 18.75 -18.28 -13.71
C SER A 7 17.75 -19.15 -12.94
N ILE A 8 16.62 -19.55 -13.55
CA ILE A 8 15.59 -20.35 -12.88
C ILE A 8 15.94 -21.84 -12.96
N GLN A 9 16.32 -22.44 -11.84
CA GLN A 9 16.69 -23.86 -11.80
C GLN A 9 15.46 -24.78 -11.77
N THR A 10 15.17 -25.48 -12.88
CA THR A 10 14.20 -26.58 -12.87
C THR A 10 14.80 -27.83 -12.23
N ILE A 11 14.32 -28.20 -11.03
CA ILE A 11 14.74 -29.41 -10.29
C ILE A 11 14.03 -30.65 -10.84
N LYS A 12 14.71 -31.81 -10.80
CA LYS A 12 14.09 -33.12 -11.05
C LYS A 12 13.05 -33.44 -9.97
N ILE A 13 11.78 -33.30 -10.34
CA ILE A 13 10.62 -33.58 -9.48
C ILE A 13 10.58 -35.09 -9.10
N PRO A 14 10.38 -35.44 -7.82
CA PRO A 14 10.13 -36.82 -7.39
C PRO A 14 8.92 -37.40 -8.12
N LYS A 15 8.96 -38.68 -8.52
CA LYS A 15 7.79 -39.32 -9.15
C LYS A 15 6.65 -39.37 -8.13
N PRO A 16 5.47 -38.78 -8.40
CA PRO A 16 4.34 -38.85 -7.48
C PRO A 16 3.96 -40.31 -7.23
N VAL A 17 3.71 -40.66 -5.97
CA VAL A 17 3.17 -41.97 -5.62
C VAL A 17 1.79 -42.06 -6.29
N PRO A 18 1.52 -43.08 -7.11
CA PRO A 18 0.25 -43.15 -7.82
C PRO A 18 -0.89 -43.21 -6.80
N VAL A 19 -1.74 -42.16 -6.81
CA VAL A 19 -2.99 -42.11 -6.04
C VAL A 19 -3.89 -43.19 -6.64
N THR A 20 -3.79 -44.40 -6.11
CA THR A 20 -4.36 -45.62 -6.69
C THR A 20 -5.90 -45.68 -6.55
N THR A 21 -6.57 -44.62 -6.09
CA THR A 21 -7.99 -44.68 -5.75
C THR A 21 -8.85 -43.45 -6.08
N THR A 22 -8.35 -42.43 -6.79
CA THR A 22 -9.21 -41.32 -7.23
C THR A 22 -9.95 -41.66 -8.53
N ARG A 23 -11.29 -41.66 -8.48
CA ARG A 23 -12.12 -41.75 -9.69
C ARG A 23 -11.81 -40.54 -10.57
N PHE A 24 -11.55 -40.77 -11.87
CA PHE A 24 -11.39 -39.67 -12.83
C PHE A 24 -12.69 -38.86 -12.88
N ARG A 25 -12.60 -37.57 -12.59
CA ARG A 25 -13.68 -36.59 -12.70
C ARG A 25 -13.27 -35.54 -13.73
N PRO A 26 -14.15 -35.17 -14.68
CA PRO A 26 -13.82 -34.17 -15.67
C PRO A 26 -13.60 -32.80 -14.99
N PRO A 27 -12.76 -31.92 -15.58
CA PRO A 27 -12.67 -30.54 -15.13
C PRO A 27 -14.00 -29.78 -15.30
N LYS A 28 -14.12 -28.65 -14.60
CA LYS A 28 -15.22 -27.70 -14.83
C LYS A 28 -15.19 -27.12 -16.23
N LYS A 29 -16.36 -26.71 -16.75
CA LYS A 29 -16.51 -26.26 -18.15
C LYS A 29 -15.64 -25.04 -18.49
N ASN A 30 -15.41 -24.17 -17.51
CA ASN A 30 -14.56 -22.98 -17.59
C ASN A 30 -13.07 -23.28 -17.35
N ILE A 31 -12.66 -24.55 -17.43
CA ILE A 31 -11.26 -24.99 -17.37
C ILE A 31 -10.99 -25.86 -18.61
N PRO A 32 -9.83 -25.71 -19.29
CA PRO A 32 -9.49 -26.60 -20.40
C PRO A 32 -9.49 -28.07 -19.97
N GLN A 33 -10.15 -28.91 -20.78
CA GLN A 33 -10.61 -30.23 -20.34
C GLN A 33 -9.47 -31.25 -20.24
N THR A 34 -8.45 -31.11 -21.07
CA THR A 34 -7.29 -32.00 -21.09
C THR A 34 -6.03 -31.30 -20.56
N LYS A 35 -5.10 -32.08 -20.01
CA LYS A 35 -3.80 -31.55 -19.56
C LYS A 35 -3.02 -30.90 -20.70
N ILE A 36 -3.09 -31.48 -21.90
CA ILE A 36 -2.44 -30.96 -23.11
C ILE A 36 -2.97 -29.56 -23.46
N GLU A 37 -4.29 -29.36 -23.37
CA GLU A 37 -4.86 -28.02 -23.58
C GLU A 37 -4.42 -27.03 -22.50
N ARG A 38 -4.41 -27.44 -21.22
CA ARG A 38 -3.94 -26.58 -20.12
C ARG A 38 -2.46 -26.19 -20.28
N ASP A 39 -1.61 -27.11 -20.71
CA ASP A 39 -0.20 -26.84 -21.00
C ASP A 39 -0.02 -25.92 -22.21
N HIS A 40 -0.87 -26.05 -23.22
CA HIS A 40 -0.88 -25.13 -24.37
C HIS A 40 -1.28 -23.71 -23.95
N PHE A 41 -2.29 -23.56 -23.08
CA PHE A 41 -2.65 -22.27 -22.49
C PHE A 41 -1.48 -21.68 -21.70
N LEU A 42 -0.88 -22.46 -20.80
CA LEU A 42 0.24 -21.99 -19.98
C LEU A 42 1.43 -21.52 -20.84
N GLN A 43 1.75 -22.25 -21.92
CA GLN A 43 2.82 -21.83 -22.83
C GLN A 43 2.49 -20.52 -23.57
N ALA A 44 1.25 -20.35 -24.03
CA ALA A 44 0.84 -19.11 -24.67
C ALA A 44 0.90 -17.92 -23.69
N ILE A 45 0.54 -18.15 -22.42
CA ILE A 45 0.64 -17.15 -21.35
C ILE A 45 2.11 -16.78 -21.09
N ARG A 46 3.01 -17.77 -20.98
CA ARG A 46 4.46 -17.52 -20.81
C ARG A 46 5.02 -16.67 -21.96
N ASN A 47 4.70 -17.03 -23.19
CA ASN A 47 5.11 -16.25 -24.36
C ASN A 47 4.54 -14.82 -24.31
N TYR A 48 3.30 -14.65 -23.83
CA TYR A 48 2.69 -13.33 -23.65
C TYR A 48 3.43 -12.51 -22.59
N VAL A 49 3.74 -13.10 -21.44
CA VAL A 49 4.50 -12.42 -20.36
C VAL A 49 5.89 -12.02 -20.85
N GLU A 50 6.60 -12.88 -21.57
CA GLU A 50 7.92 -12.57 -22.13
C GLU A 50 7.89 -11.44 -23.17
N THR A 51 6.79 -11.30 -23.92
CA THR A 51 6.69 -10.32 -25.02
C THR A 51 6.11 -8.99 -24.59
N GLU A 52 5.14 -9.01 -23.68
CA GLU A 52 4.36 -7.83 -23.30
C GLU A 52 4.73 -7.32 -21.90
N ASN A 53 5.52 -8.10 -21.16
CA ASN A 53 6.05 -7.79 -19.82
C ASN A 53 5.02 -7.14 -18.86
N PRO A 54 3.83 -7.73 -18.66
CA PRO A 54 2.87 -7.17 -17.72
C PRO A 54 3.41 -7.25 -16.29
N VAL A 55 3.34 -6.13 -15.56
CA VAL A 55 3.97 -6.00 -14.22
C VAL A 55 2.93 -6.09 -13.09
N PRO A 56 3.08 -7.03 -12.14
CA PRO A 56 2.18 -7.14 -11.00
C PRO A 56 2.54 -6.14 -9.87
N PRO A 57 1.64 -5.86 -8.91
CA PRO A 57 0.24 -6.30 -8.84
C PRO A 57 -0.65 -5.58 -9.88
N MET A 58 -1.70 -6.25 -10.34
CA MET A 58 -2.61 -5.75 -11.38
C MET A 58 -4.07 -6.00 -10.96
N PRO A 59 -4.96 -4.98 -11.06
CA PRO A 59 -6.39 -5.17 -10.86
C PRO A 59 -6.99 -6.25 -11.77
N ILE A 60 -8.10 -6.85 -11.34
CA ILE A 60 -8.75 -7.92 -12.10
C ILE A 60 -9.25 -7.41 -13.47
N GLU A 61 -9.69 -6.16 -13.55
CA GLU A 61 -10.18 -5.55 -14.78
C GLU A 61 -9.05 -5.40 -15.82
N GLU A 62 -7.84 -5.08 -15.38
CA GLU A 62 -6.65 -5.01 -16.24
C GLU A 62 -6.19 -6.42 -16.63
N LEU A 63 -6.17 -7.37 -15.69
CA LEU A 63 -5.87 -8.77 -15.99
C LEU A 63 -6.83 -9.36 -17.02
N ASP A 64 -8.12 -9.04 -16.93
CA ASP A 64 -9.13 -9.48 -17.90
C ASP A 64 -8.86 -8.94 -19.30
N VAL A 65 -8.34 -7.71 -19.42
CA VAL A 65 -7.95 -7.14 -20.72
C VAL A 65 -6.79 -7.95 -21.33
N HIS A 66 -5.77 -8.27 -20.54
CA HIS A 66 -4.65 -9.08 -21.00
C HIS A 66 -5.07 -10.53 -21.30
N ALA A 67 -5.88 -11.13 -20.43
CA ALA A 67 -6.39 -12.48 -20.62
C ALA A 67 -7.22 -12.62 -21.90
N ARG A 68 -8.05 -11.61 -22.25
CA ARG A 68 -8.77 -11.59 -23.55
C ARG A 68 -7.83 -11.52 -24.74
N LYS A 69 -6.72 -10.77 -24.67
CA LYS A 69 -5.70 -10.75 -25.73
C LYS A 69 -5.08 -12.14 -25.89
N ILE A 70 -4.74 -12.81 -24.79
CA ILE A 70 -4.19 -14.17 -24.83
C ILE A 70 -5.20 -15.15 -25.43
N LEU A 71 -6.46 -15.11 -25.00
CA LEU A 71 -7.54 -15.93 -25.55
C LEU A 71 -7.73 -15.74 -27.06
N ALA A 72 -7.62 -14.50 -27.55
CA ALA A 72 -7.65 -14.24 -28.99
C ALA A 72 -6.52 -14.98 -29.74
N THR A 73 -5.30 -15.03 -29.18
CA THR A 73 -4.19 -15.80 -29.79
C THR A 73 -4.42 -17.32 -29.76
N LEU A 74 -5.22 -17.79 -28.80
CA LEU A 74 -5.61 -19.19 -28.64
C LEU A 74 -6.86 -19.58 -29.46
N ASN A 75 -7.38 -18.68 -30.30
CA ASN A 75 -8.61 -18.85 -31.09
C ASN A 75 -9.92 -18.88 -30.27
N TYR A 76 -9.96 -18.19 -29.14
CA TYR A 76 -11.14 -17.97 -28.29
C TYR A 76 -11.60 -16.50 -28.33
N GLU A 77 -11.43 -15.80 -29.46
CA GLU A 77 -11.85 -14.41 -29.59
C GLU A 77 -13.37 -14.24 -29.35
N GLY A 78 -13.73 -13.41 -28.37
CA GLY A 78 -15.13 -13.19 -27.98
C GLY A 78 -15.74 -14.32 -27.13
N ASP A 79 -14.95 -15.31 -26.72
CA ASP A 79 -15.37 -16.39 -25.82
C ASP A 79 -14.69 -16.27 -24.45
N ASP A 80 -15.44 -15.75 -23.48
CA ASP A 80 -14.96 -15.57 -22.10
C ASP A 80 -15.01 -16.87 -21.26
N THR A 81 -15.29 -18.05 -21.86
CA THR A 81 -15.37 -19.34 -21.15
C THR A 81 -14.14 -19.63 -20.29
N TYR A 82 -12.94 -19.28 -20.76
CA TYR A 82 -11.67 -19.52 -20.07
C TYR A 82 -11.03 -18.23 -19.53
N LEU A 83 -11.78 -17.12 -19.45
CA LEU A 83 -11.25 -15.80 -19.07
C LEU A 83 -10.56 -15.84 -17.70
N HIS A 84 -11.29 -16.18 -16.65
CA HIS A 84 -10.75 -16.17 -15.29
C HIS A 84 -9.66 -17.24 -15.07
N TYR A 85 -9.77 -18.39 -15.76
CA TYR A 85 -8.70 -19.40 -15.74
C TYR A 85 -7.40 -18.83 -16.32
N THR A 86 -7.49 -18.13 -17.46
CA THR A 86 -6.36 -17.49 -18.13
C THR A 86 -5.80 -16.35 -17.29
N ALA A 87 -6.66 -15.53 -16.67
CA ALA A 87 -6.25 -14.44 -15.78
C ALA A 87 -5.48 -14.93 -14.56
N VAL A 88 -5.92 -16.03 -13.92
CA VAL A 88 -5.19 -16.65 -12.80
C VAL A 88 -3.81 -17.14 -13.26
N CYS A 89 -3.75 -17.88 -14.38
CA CYS A 89 -2.48 -18.37 -14.91
C CYS A 89 -1.55 -17.22 -15.36
N LEU A 90 -2.09 -16.12 -15.90
CA LEU A 90 -1.34 -14.92 -16.23
C LEU A 90 -0.74 -14.27 -14.97
N ASN A 91 -1.54 -14.06 -13.92
CA ASN A 91 -1.05 -13.55 -12.65
C ASN A 91 0.05 -14.43 -12.05
N ASN A 92 -0.08 -15.76 -12.16
CA ASN A 92 0.96 -16.69 -11.70
C ASN A 92 2.29 -16.45 -12.42
N GLU A 93 2.27 -16.33 -13.74
CA GLU A 93 3.48 -16.16 -14.54
C GLU A 93 4.08 -14.76 -14.36
N MET A 94 3.26 -13.73 -14.13
CA MET A 94 3.72 -12.38 -13.74
C MET A 94 4.50 -12.37 -12.42
N TRP A 95 4.08 -13.18 -11.44
CA TRP A 95 4.74 -13.29 -10.14
C TRP A 95 5.83 -14.36 -10.07
N ARG A 96 6.05 -15.12 -11.15
CA ARG A 96 6.89 -16.34 -11.13
C ARG A 96 8.31 -16.07 -10.69
N GLU A 97 8.93 -15.03 -11.22
CA GLU A 97 10.31 -14.63 -10.88
C GLU A 97 10.38 -14.08 -9.44
N THR A 98 9.47 -13.17 -9.07
CA THR A 98 9.43 -12.61 -7.71
C THR A 98 9.20 -13.68 -6.64
N LEU A 99 8.34 -14.67 -6.91
CA LEU A 99 8.17 -15.80 -6.00
C LEU A 99 9.48 -16.58 -5.85
N ALA A 100 10.20 -16.82 -6.95
CA ALA A 100 11.45 -17.57 -6.95
C ALA A 100 12.57 -16.88 -6.13
N GLU A 101 12.58 -15.56 -6.08
CA GLU A 101 13.54 -14.78 -5.27
C GLU A 101 13.25 -14.84 -3.76
N ILE A 102 12.02 -15.11 -3.35
CA ILE A 102 11.67 -15.09 -1.93
C ILE A 102 12.15 -16.39 -1.25
N PRO A 103 12.84 -16.37 -0.11
CA PRO A 103 13.26 -17.59 0.59
C PRO A 103 12.08 -18.49 0.97
N TYR A 104 12.26 -19.82 0.92
CA TYR A 104 11.19 -20.78 1.18
C TYR A 104 10.54 -20.61 2.56
N GLU A 105 11.33 -20.27 3.59
CA GLU A 105 10.85 -20.02 4.95
C GLU A 105 9.96 -18.79 5.11
N ARG A 106 9.90 -17.93 4.08
CA ARG A 106 8.99 -16.79 3.99
C ARG A 106 7.78 -17.07 3.11
N ARG A 107 7.59 -18.31 2.65
CA ARG A 107 6.46 -18.68 1.78
C ARG A 107 5.41 -19.48 2.53
N LEU A 108 4.15 -19.24 2.19
CA LEU A 108 3.02 -20.04 2.64
C LEU A 108 2.56 -20.97 1.51
N LEU A 109 2.48 -22.27 1.79
CA LEU A 109 1.69 -23.20 1.00
C LEU A 109 0.26 -23.25 1.57
N LEU A 110 -0.70 -22.72 0.82
CA LEU A 110 -2.11 -22.72 1.19
C LEU A 110 -2.87 -23.76 0.37
N MET A 111 -3.45 -24.76 1.05
CA MET A 111 -4.18 -25.84 0.40
C MET A 111 -5.63 -25.94 0.87
N PRO A 112 -6.57 -26.37 0.01
CA PRO A 112 -7.94 -26.55 0.39
C PRO A 112 -8.15 -27.98 0.95
N LYS A 113 -9.03 -28.10 1.93
CA LYS A 113 -9.43 -29.42 2.48
C LYS A 113 -10.04 -30.34 1.41
N CYS A 114 -10.58 -29.76 0.33
CA CYS A 114 -11.29 -30.45 -0.75
C CYS A 114 -10.43 -31.45 -1.54
N LEU A 115 -9.10 -31.34 -1.48
CA LEU A 115 -8.16 -32.31 -2.06
C LEU A 115 -8.20 -33.68 -1.37
N ARG A 116 -8.71 -33.75 -0.13
CA ARG A 116 -8.75 -34.98 0.65
C ARG A 116 -9.76 -35.96 0.08
N VAL A 117 -9.56 -37.25 0.41
CA VAL A 117 -10.60 -38.27 0.24
C VAL A 117 -11.59 -38.16 1.39
N GLU A 118 -12.67 -37.41 1.20
CA GLU A 118 -13.57 -36.96 2.29
C GLU A 118 -14.05 -38.10 3.19
N ASP A 119 -14.61 -39.17 2.61
CA ASP A 119 -15.20 -40.30 3.34
C ASP A 119 -14.18 -41.15 4.13
N LYS A 120 -12.87 -40.96 3.89
CA LYS A 120 -11.80 -41.80 4.44
C LYS A 120 -10.72 -41.02 5.17
N CYS A 121 -10.77 -39.69 5.15
CA CYS A 121 -9.74 -38.87 5.74
C CYS A 121 -9.85 -38.90 7.28
N PRO A 122 -8.82 -39.37 8.01
CA PRO A 122 -8.86 -39.43 9.47
C PRO A 122 -8.45 -38.11 10.15
N ALA A 123 -8.17 -37.06 9.36
CA ALA A 123 -7.62 -35.81 9.86
C ALA A 123 -8.69 -35.01 10.66
N PRO A 124 -8.37 -34.59 11.89
CA PRO A 124 -9.24 -33.70 12.66
C PRO A 124 -9.19 -32.27 12.11
N PHE A 125 -10.11 -31.44 12.59
CA PHE A 125 -10.12 -30.01 12.36
C PHE A 125 -9.87 -29.28 13.67
N ASP A 126 -9.15 -28.17 13.60
CA ASP A 126 -9.07 -27.17 14.65
C ASP A 126 -9.65 -25.83 14.15
N GLU A 127 -9.40 -24.76 14.88
CA GLU A 127 -9.82 -23.40 14.52
C GLU A 127 -9.10 -22.86 13.28
N PHE A 128 -7.93 -23.42 12.92
CA PHE A 128 -7.08 -22.96 11.84
C PHE A 128 -7.28 -23.75 10.54
N GLY A 129 -7.71 -25.02 10.60
CA GLY A 129 -8.00 -25.82 9.43
C GLY A 129 -7.93 -27.33 9.63
N LEU A 130 -7.62 -28.06 8.56
CA LEU A 130 -7.46 -29.51 8.55
C LEU A 130 -6.06 -29.89 9.02
N LEU A 131 -5.96 -30.72 10.07
CA LEU A 131 -4.70 -31.22 10.58
C LEU A 131 -4.34 -32.56 9.93
N CYS A 132 -3.61 -32.51 8.80
CA CYS A 132 -3.24 -33.70 8.03
C CYS A 132 -2.52 -34.74 8.91
N LYS A 133 -3.03 -35.98 8.90
CA LYS A 133 -2.43 -37.13 9.61
C LYS A 133 -1.53 -38.00 8.72
N GLN A 134 -1.18 -37.50 7.53
CA GLN A 134 -0.29 -38.20 6.59
C GLN A 134 -0.75 -39.65 6.31
N CYS A 135 -2.04 -39.83 6.00
CA CYS A 135 -2.64 -41.15 5.81
C CYS A 135 -2.39 -41.79 4.42
N GLY A 136 -1.72 -41.08 3.51
CA GLY A 136 -1.36 -41.56 2.16
C GLY A 136 -2.51 -41.61 1.15
N LEU A 137 -3.69 -41.05 1.46
CA LEU A 137 -4.88 -41.17 0.61
C LEU A 137 -5.00 -40.09 -0.47
N CYS A 138 -4.31 -38.96 -0.31
CA CYS A 138 -4.41 -37.79 -1.19
C CYS A 138 -3.09 -37.03 -1.22
N SER A 139 -2.95 -36.11 -2.19
CA SER A 139 -1.72 -35.34 -2.41
C SER A 139 -1.41 -34.28 -1.34
N ILE A 140 -2.34 -33.98 -0.42
CA ILE A 140 -2.11 -33.01 0.68
C ILE A 140 -0.85 -33.39 1.46
N GLN A 141 -0.68 -34.68 1.78
CA GLN A 141 0.51 -35.16 2.50
C GLN A 141 1.79 -34.90 1.72
N ASP A 142 1.80 -35.22 0.42
CA ASP A 142 3.00 -35.13 -0.40
C ASP A 142 3.45 -33.67 -0.51
N PHE A 143 2.51 -32.76 -0.77
CA PHE A 143 2.80 -31.32 -0.85
C PHE A 143 3.19 -30.74 0.50
N GLN A 144 2.50 -31.10 1.58
CA GLN A 144 2.83 -30.64 2.93
C GLN A 144 4.25 -31.06 3.33
N ASN A 145 4.58 -32.35 3.17
CA ASN A 145 5.89 -32.87 3.53
C ASN A 145 7.02 -32.19 2.76
N GLU A 146 6.82 -31.92 1.48
CA GLU A 146 7.85 -31.23 0.70
C GLU A 146 7.97 -29.76 1.07
N ALA A 147 6.85 -29.05 1.19
CA ALA A 147 6.86 -27.65 1.52
C ALA A 147 7.51 -27.43 2.91
N GLU A 148 7.16 -28.23 3.91
CA GLU A 148 7.82 -28.22 5.22
C GLU A 148 9.33 -28.56 5.12
N ARG A 149 9.73 -29.51 4.26
CA ARG A 149 11.13 -29.85 4.02
C ARG A 149 11.93 -28.67 3.43
N LEU A 150 11.29 -27.90 2.56
CA LEU A 150 11.88 -26.68 1.96
C LEU A 150 11.87 -25.50 2.93
N GLY A 151 10.97 -25.49 3.92
CA GLY A 151 10.88 -24.47 4.98
C GLY A 151 9.57 -23.69 5.00
N TYR A 152 8.63 -23.95 4.09
CA TYR A 152 7.36 -23.25 4.01
C TYR A 152 6.55 -23.34 5.31
N ALA A 153 5.82 -22.29 5.62
CA ALA A 153 4.61 -22.43 6.43
C ALA A 153 3.55 -23.18 5.60
N VAL A 154 2.80 -24.11 6.19
CA VAL A 154 1.75 -24.86 5.49
C VAL A 154 0.42 -24.72 6.23
N LEU A 155 -0.61 -24.31 5.51
CA LEU A 155 -1.99 -24.23 6.00
C LEU A 155 -2.92 -25.02 5.09
N VAL A 156 -3.74 -25.89 5.68
CA VAL A 156 -4.83 -26.58 4.98
C VAL A 156 -6.15 -25.98 5.44
N ALA A 157 -6.50 -24.82 4.89
CA ALA A 157 -7.57 -23.98 5.38
C ALA A 157 -8.34 -23.30 4.24
N GLU A 158 -9.58 -22.90 4.52
CA GLU A 158 -10.39 -22.06 3.63
C GLU A 158 -10.49 -20.61 4.13
N GLY A 159 -9.98 -20.32 5.34
CA GLY A 159 -10.13 -19.02 6.00
C GLY A 159 -9.02 -18.03 5.67
N SER A 160 -9.39 -16.80 5.32
CA SER A 160 -8.48 -15.72 4.93
C SER A 160 -7.86 -14.96 6.10
N ALA A 161 -8.47 -14.96 7.29
CA ALA A 161 -8.05 -14.12 8.42
C ALA A 161 -6.62 -14.43 8.92
N ILE A 162 -6.30 -15.72 9.10
CA ILE A 162 -4.97 -16.16 9.54
C ILE A 162 -3.93 -15.82 8.48
N VAL A 163 -4.25 -16.07 7.21
CA VAL A 163 -3.37 -15.78 6.09
C VAL A 163 -3.05 -14.28 6.07
N MET A 164 -4.06 -13.41 6.19
CA MET A 164 -3.87 -11.96 6.26
C MET A 164 -3.06 -11.52 7.48
N SER A 165 -3.27 -12.13 8.64
CA SER A 165 -2.45 -11.87 9.83
C SER A 165 -0.97 -12.24 9.60
N LEU A 166 -0.70 -13.40 9.01
CA LEU A 166 0.67 -13.82 8.67
C LEU A 166 1.34 -12.86 7.67
N ILE A 167 0.58 -12.33 6.72
CA ILE A 167 1.04 -11.30 5.77
C ILE A 167 1.36 -9.99 6.50
N GLN A 168 0.43 -9.50 7.31
CA GLN A 168 0.52 -8.20 7.97
C GLN A 168 1.64 -8.15 9.00
N THR A 169 1.87 -9.27 9.68
CA THR A 169 2.99 -9.46 10.62
C THR A 169 4.34 -9.66 9.93
N GLY A 170 4.36 -9.81 8.60
CA GLY A 170 5.57 -10.05 7.82
C GLY A 170 6.17 -11.45 8.02
N GLN A 171 5.43 -12.38 8.63
CA GLN A 171 5.87 -13.77 8.78
C GLN A 171 5.97 -14.48 7.42
N ILE A 172 5.07 -14.13 6.50
CA ILE A 172 5.11 -14.61 5.11
C ILE A 172 5.16 -13.45 4.12
N GLU A 173 5.91 -13.65 3.05
CA GLU A 173 6.16 -12.67 2.00
C GLU A 173 5.57 -13.12 0.65
N ALA A 174 5.24 -14.42 0.49
CA ALA A 174 4.59 -14.95 -0.71
C ALA A 174 3.70 -16.16 -0.43
N ILE A 175 2.79 -16.45 -1.36
CA ILE A 175 1.83 -17.56 -1.26
C ILE A 175 1.92 -18.44 -2.50
N VAL A 176 2.04 -19.75 -2.28
CA VAL A 176 1.72 -20.79 -3.27
C VAL A 176 0.40 -21.43 -2.84
N GLY A 177 -0.66 -21.18 -3.60
CA GLY A 177 -2.01 -21.59 -3.30
C GLY A 177 -2.51 -22.72 -4.20
N ILE A 178 -3.42 -23.53 -3.67
CA ILE A 178 -4.29 -24.39 -4.47
C ILE A 178 -5.73 -24.01 -4.14
N SER A 179 -6.54 -23.71 -5.14
CA SER A 179 -7.92 -23.30 -4.89
C SER A 179 -8.80 -23.40 -6.13
N CYS A 180 -10.12 -23.45 -5.97
CA CYS A 180 -11.03 -23.40 -7.10
C CYS A 180 -11.21 -21.96 -7.60
N LEU A 181 -11.50 -21.80 -8.90
CA LEU A 181 -11.66 -20.48 -9.53
C LEU A 181 -12.62 -19.55 -8.77
N PRO A 182 -13.81 -19.99 -8.31
CA PRO A 182 -14.73 -19.09 -7.60
C PRO A 182 -14.19 -18.54 -6.29
N VAL A 183 -13.31 -19.28 -5.60
CA VAL A 183 -12.65 -18.79 -4.38
C VAL A 183 -11.56 -17.80 -4.78
N LEU A 184 -10.74 -18.14 -5.79
CA LEU A 184 -9.67 -17.26 -6.28
C LEU A 184 -10.21 -15.89 -6.70
N GLU A 185 -11.28 -15.85 -7.50
CA GLU A 185 -11.95 -14.62 -7.94
C GLU A 185 -12.38 -13.73 -6.77
N ARG A 186 -12.94 -14.33 -5.71
CA ARG A 186 -13.36 -13.58 -4.51
C ARG A 186 -12.19 -13.11 -3.67
N THR A 187 -11.11 -13.87 -3.61
CA THR A 187 -9.93 -13.53 -2.79
C THR A 187 -8.95 -12.59 -3.49
N PHE A 188 -9.02 -12.50 -4.82
CA PHE A 188 -8.06 -11.77 -5.64
C PHE A 188 -7.90 -10.30 -5.22
N PRO A 189 -8.98 -9.50 -5.03
CA PRO A 189 -8.85 -8.09 -4.64
C PRO A 189 -8.04 -7.88 -3.34
N TYR A 190 -8.13 -8.80 -2.38
CA TYR A 190 -7.41 -8.67 -1.10
C TYR A 190 -5.91 -8.95 -1.25
N VAL A 191 -5.56 -9.98 -2.01
CA VAL A 191 -4.15 -10.35 -2.24
C VAL A 191 -3.47 -9.31 -3.13
N GLU A 192 -4.20 -8.81 -4.12
CA GLU A 192 -3.81 -7.71 -5.01
C GLU A 192 -3.58 -6.41 -4.21
N ALA A 193 -4.56 -5.98 -3.40
CA ALA A 193 -4.44 -4.80 -2.55
C ALA A 193 -3.28 -4.90 -1.55
N ALA A 194 -3.04 -6.09 -1.01
CA ALA A 194 -1.91 -6.35 -0.13
C ALA A 194 -0.56 -6.43 -0.88
N ALA A 195 -0.56 -6.46 -2.23
CA ALA A 195 0.60 -6.61 -3.11
C ALA A 195 1.54 -7.73 -2.65
N ILE A 196 0.98 -8.94 -2.50
CA ILE A 196 1.73 -10.14 -2.14
C ILE A 196 1.96 -10.97 -3.39
N PRO A 197 3.20 -11.37 -3.69
CA PRO A 197 3.48 -12.39 -4.69
C PRO A 197 2.68 -13.66 -4.39
N SER A 198 1.71 -13.96 -5.25
CA SER A 198 0.81 -15.09 -5.07
C SER A 198 0.64 -15.86 -6.35
N ILE A 199 0.94 -17.15 -6.30
CA ILE A 199 0.68 -18.11 -7.37
C ILE A 199 -0.40 -19.06 -6.91
N ALA A 200 -1.41 -19.33 -7.75
CA ALA A 200 -2.47 -20.26 -7.45
C ALA A 200 -2.64 -21.32 -8.54
N VAL A 201 -2.59 -22.60 -8.18
CA VAL A 201 -2.91 -23.70 -9.11
C VAL A 201 -4.41 -24.00 -9.02
N PRO A 202 -5.19 -23.80 -10.10
CA PRO A 202 -6.63 -24.02 -10.06
C PRO A 202 -6.99 -25.50 -9.83
N LEU A 203 -7.92 -25.74 -8.91
CA LEU A 203 -8.59 -27.03 -8.81
C LEU A 203 -9.40 -27.29 -10.08
N LEU A 204 -9.39 -28.53 -10.55
CA LEU A 204 -10.15 -28.96 -11.73
C LEU A 204 -11.65 -29.08 -11.43
N GLN A 205 -12.05 -29.20 -10.16
CA GLN A 205 -13.44 -29.20 -9.72
C GLN A 205 -13.66 -28.16 -8.60
N ASP A 206 -14.91 -27.73 -8.42
CA ASP A 206 -15.30 -26.69 -7.44
C ASP A 206 -16.38 -27.17 -6.45
N ASP A 207 -16.76 -28.45 -6.49
CA ASP A 207 -17.84 -29.01 -5.66
C ASP A 207 -17.38 -29.41 -4.25
N CYS A 208 -16.20 -28.91 -3.85
CA CYS A 208 -15.58 -29.03 -2.53
C CYS A 208 -15.35 -30.46 -2.00
N ILE A 209 -15.42 -31.48 -2.86
CA ILE A 209 -15.32 -32.89 -2.45
C ILE A 209 -14.41 -33.64 -3.42
N ASN A 210 -13.37 -34.30 -2.91
CA ASN A 210 -12.49 -35.17 -3.69
C ASN A 210 -12.00 -34.51 -5.00
N THR A 211 -11.54 -33.26 -4.90
CA THR A 211 -11.12 -32.46 -6.06
C THR A 211 -9.71 -32.83 -6.51
N THR A 212 -9.41 -32.62 -7.78
CA THR A 212 -8.07 -32.84 -8.36
C THR A 212 -7.43 -31.54 -8.83
N VAL A 213 -6.11 -31.59 -9.04
CA VAL A 213 -5.26 -30.47 -9.44
C VAL A 213 -4.18 -30.98 -10.40
N ASP A 214 -3.59 -30.10 -11.19
CA ASP A 214 -2.38 -30.42 -11.97
C ASP A 214 -1.17 -30.53 -11.03
N ILE A 215 -0.89 -31.76 -10.62
CA ILE A 215 0.12 -32.08 -9.60
C ILE A 215 1.51 -31.59 -10.00
N ASP A 216 1.88 -31.74 -11.27
CA ASP A 216 3.17 -31.30 -11.81
C ASP A 216 3.36 -29.78 -11.71
N TRP A 217 2.30 -28.99 -11.93
CA TRP A 217 2.35 -27.54 -11.76
C TRP A 217 2.55 -27.15 -10.29
N VAL A 218 1.86 -27.82 -9.36
CA VAL A 218 2.06 -27.59 -7.92
C VAL A 218 3.52 -27.86 -7.54
N TRP A 219 4.09 -28.97 -8.00
CA TRP A 219 5.49 -29.30 -7.76
C TRP A 219 6.45 -28.26 -8.35
N GLU A 220 6.19 -27.80 -9.58
CA GLU A 220 6.99 -26.74 -10.21
C GLU A 220 7.00 -25.48 -9.34
N TYR A 221 5.81 -24.98 -8.95
CA TYR A 221 5.70 -23.73 -8.20
C TYR A 221 6.27 -23.81 -6.77
N ILE A 222 6.09 -24.94 -6.07
CA ILE A 222 6.69 -25.15 -4.73
C ILE A 222 8.23 -25.09 -4.80
N HIS A 223 8.83 -25.51 -5.92
CA HIS A 223 10.29 -25.58 -6.11
C HIS A 223 10.91 -24.37 -6.80
N LEU A 224 10.12 -23.34 -7.14
CA LEU A 224 10.67 -22.15 -7.77
C LEU A 224 11.70 -21.50 -6.86
N THR A 225 12.92 -21.31 -7.36
CA THR A 225 13.98 -20.61 -6.66
C THR A 225 14.87 -19.89 -7.66
N SER A 226 15.38 -18.74 -7.27
CA SER A 226 16.42 -17.99 -7.97
C SER A 226 17.72 -18.04 -7.17
N ASP A 227 18.86 -17.81 -7.84
CA ASP A 227 20.14 -17.58 -7.13
C ASP A 227 20.11 -16.23 -6.41
N ASP A 228 19.31 -15.28 -6.90
CA ASP A 228 18.99 -14.04 -6.22
C ASP A 228 17.90 -14.31 -5.17
N GLN A 229 18.17 -13.95 -3.92
CA GLN A 229 17.28 -14.19 -2.79
C GLN A 229 16.79 -12.85 -2.21
N THR A 230 16.20 -12.01 -3.06
CA THR A 230 15.70 -10.70 -2.63
C THR A 230 14.50 -10.86 -1.71
N ARG A 231 14.43 -9.99 -0.70
CA ARG A 231 13.36 -10.01 0.30
C ARG A 231 12.36 -8.91 0.03
N ARG A 232 11.10 -9.19 0.31
CA ARG A 232 10.05 -8.17 0.33
C ARG A 232 10.36 -7.19 1.45
N LEU A 233 10.32 -5.88 1.14
CA LEU A 233 10.53 -4.85 2.14
C LEU A 233 9.50 -4.97 3.28
N ASP A 234 9.99 -5.21 4.49
CA ASP A 234 9.20 -5.09 5.73
C ASP A 234 9.02 -3.60 6.03
N LEU A 235 7.89 -3.05 5.58
CA LEU A 235 7.57 -1.63 5.75
C LEU A 235 7.40 -1.24 7.22
N ASN A 236 7.08 -2.18 8.11
CA ASN A 236 6.93 -1.87 9.54
C ASN A 236 8.30 -1.81 10.21
N SER A 237 9.19 -2.76 9.89
CA SER A 237 10.56 -2.70 10.38
C SER A 237 11.31 -1.49 9.82
N LEU A 238 11.21 -1.23 8.52
CA LEU A 238 11.85 -0.07 7.89
C LEU A 238 11.33 1.24 8.48
N HIS A 239 10.01 1.36 8.68
CA HIS A 239 9.44 2.57 9.29
C HIS A 239 9.91 2.77 10.74
N ARG A 240 10.04 1.68 11.51
CA ARG A 240 10.61 1.74 12.87
C ARG A 240 12.08 2.15 12.84
N GLU A 241 12.89 1.57 11.95
CA GLU A 241 14.29 1.94 11.78
C GLU A 241 14.45 3.42 11.41
N VAL A 242 13.64 3.91 10.46
CA VAL A 242 13.66 5.33 10.08
C VAL A 242 13.28 6.24 11.24
N LYS A 243 12.34 5.84 12.10
CA LYS A 243 11.99 6.62 13.31
C LYS A 243 13.18 6.75 14.27
N GLU A 244 14.02 5.73 14.38
CA GLU A 244 15.22 5.77 15.24
C GLU A 244 16.27 6.78 14.75
N TRP A 245 16.23 7.21 13.49
CA TRP A 245 17.16 8.22 12.96
C TRP A 245 16.85 9.64 13.43
N PHE A 246 15.71 9.85 14.10
CA PHE A 246 15.28 11.15 14.61
C PHE A 246 15.44 11.27 16.13
N THR A 247 16.20 10.38 16.78
CA THR A 247 16.64 10.64 18.16
C THR A 247 17.68 11.76 18.18
N PRO A 248 17.81 12.51 19.30
CA PRO A 248 18.82 13.56 19.41
C PRO A 248 20.24 13.07 19.06
N GLU A 249 20.62 11.87 19.51
CA GLU A 249 21.95 11.30 19.24
C GLU A 249 22.14 10.95 17.77
N ALA A 250 21.11 10.41 17.10
CA ALA A 250 21.17 10.09 15.68
C ALA A 250 21.25 11.36 14.83
N ILE A 251 20.46 12.39 15.15
CA ILE A 251 20.50 13.71 14.51
C ILE A 251 21.91 14.30 14.64
N GLU A 252 22.49 14.31 15.86
CA GLU A 252 23.85 14.82 16.08
C GLU A 252 24.90 14.02 15.30
N SER A 253 24.74 12.70 15.19
CA SER A 253 25.69 11.87 14.43
C SER A 253 25.75 12.21 12.95
N VAL A 254 24.64 12.68 12.36
CA VAL A 254 24.54 13.04 10.94
C VAL A 254 24.84 14.52 10.71
N MET A 255 24.34 15.40 11.58
CA MET A 255 24.43 16.86 11.41
C MET A 255 25.64 17.48 12.11
N GLY A 256 26.41 16.71 12.90
CA GLY A 256 27.46 17.22 13.78
C GLY A 256 26.89 17.82 15.08
N PRO A 257 27.71 18.35 16.00
CA PRO A 257 27.21 19.06 17.18
C PRO A 257 26.51 20.38 16.81
N ALA A 258 25.62 20.87 17.66
CA ALA A 258 25.02 22.19 17.48
C ALA A 258 26.05 23.30 17.75
N GLU A 259 26.14 24.30 16.88
CA GLU A 259 27.09 25.43 17.06
C GLU A 259 26.52 26.59 17.88
N GLY A 260 25.22 26.59 18.17
CA GLY A 260 24.58 27.59 19.03
C GLY A 260 23.12 27.31 19.35
N ALA A 261 22.54 28.16 20.20
CA ALA A 261 21.18 27.98 20.75
C ALA A 261 20.09 27.85 19.68
N GLN A 262 20.25 28.51 18.52
CA GLN A 262 19.26 28.40 17.44
C GLN A 262 19.23 26.99 16.83
N GLU A 263 20.40 26.36 16.68
CA GLU A 263 20.48 24.98 16.20
C GLU A 263 19.95 23.99 17.24
N GLU A 264 20.22 24.23 18.53
CA GLU A 264 19.67 23.43 19.63
C GLU A 264 18.13 23.41 19.56
N ILE A 265 17.50 24.59 19.51
CA ILE A 265 16.03 24.73 19.41
C ILE A 265 15.48 24.02 18.16
N ALA A 266 16.11 24.22 17.01
CA ALA A 266 15.65 23.64 15.74
C ALA A 266 15.76 22.10 15.74
N ARG A 267 16.83 21.55 16.33
CA ARG A 267 17.05 20.10 16.42
C ARG A 267 16.16 19.44 17.46
N GLU A 268 15.89 20.10 18.57
CA GLU A 268 14.88 19.67 19.55
C GLU A 268 13.51 19.54 18.87
N TRP A 269 13.10 20.54 18.06
CA TRP A 269 11.87 20.46 17.28
C TRP A 269 11.87 19.32 16.25
N LEU A 270 12.99 19.12 15.55
CA LEU A 270 13.14 18.00 14.60
C LEU A 270 12.93 16.64 15.30
N ALA A 271 13.47 16.48 16.50
CA ALA A 271 13.39 15.27 17.33
C ALA A 271 11.98 15.02 17.92
N ARG A 272 11.14 16.06 18.07
CA ARG A 272 9.75 15.90 18.54
C ARG A 272 8.94 14.96 17.66
N ASP A 273 7.94 14.33 18.25
CA ASP A 273 7.17 13.23 17.65
C ASP A 273 6.55 13.55 16.28
N GLY A 274 6.14 12.52 15.56
CA GLY A 274 5.51 12.59 14.25
C GLY A 274 5.42 11.22 13.58
N LYS A 275 4.50 11.09 12.61
CA LYS A 275 4.32 9.81 11.90
C LYS A 275 5.54 9.42 11.04
N ARG A 276 6.44 10.37 10.70
CA ARG A 276 7.67 10.17 9.89
C ARG A 276 7.43 9.48 8.54
N TRP A 277 6.30 9.79 7.88
CA TRP A 277 5.95 9.19 6.60
C TRP A 277 6.89 9.60 5.47
N ARG A 278 7.24 10.89 5.38
CA ARG A 278 8.06 11.44 4.29
C ARG A 278 9.50 10.88 4.27
N PRO A 279 10.25 10.85 5.39
CA PRO A 279 11.55 10.19 5.42
C PRO A 279 11.44 8.70 5.15
N PHE A 280 10.40 8.03 5.65
CA PHE A 280 10.15 6.62 5.35
C PHE A 280 9.95 6.37 3.84
N LEU A 281 9.16 7.21 3.16
CA LEU A 281 8.93 7.10 1.72
C LEU A 281 10.21 7.32 0.91
N THR A 282 11.07 8.23 1.36
CA THR A 282 12.38 8.47 0.74
C THR A 282 13.23 7.20 0.76
N VAL A 283 13.35 6.56 1.92
CA VAL A 283 14.15 5.34 2.08
C VAL A 283 13.50 4.17 1.37
N ALA A 284 12.18 4.03 1.47
CA ALA A 284 11.46 2.93 0.83
C ALA A 284 11.56 2.99 -0.70
N ALA A 285 11.46 4.19 -1.29
CA ALA A 285 11.65 4.37 -2.74
C ALA A 285 13.07 3.98 -3.16
N PHE A 286 14.10 4.40 -2.41
CA PHE A 286 15.48 3.98 -2.65
C PHE A 286 15.64 2.46 -2.58
N GLU A 287 15.17 1.83 -1.50
CA GLU A 287 15.28 0.39 -1.29
C GLU A 287 14.55 -0.44 -2.38
N ALA A 288 13.42 0.07 -2.89
CA ALA A 288 12.69 -0.60 -3.97
C ALA A 288 13.43 -0.52 -5.33
N LEU A 289 14.23 0.53 -5.52
CA LEU A 289 14.93 0.85 -6.77
C LEU A 289 16.39 0.42 -6.82
N ARG A 290 17.03 0.16 -5.66
CA ARG A 290 18.44 -0.25 -5.60
C ARG A 290 18.65 -1.64 -6.19
N GLU A 291 19.80 -1.81 -6.84
CA GLU A 291 20.21 -3.06 -7.49
C GLU A 291 20.91 -4.01 -6.51
N ASP A 292 21.61 -3.47 -5.50
CA ASP A 292 22.42 -4.19 -4.50
C ASP A 292 21.59 -4.61 -3.27
N ARG A 293 20.52 -5.37 -3.53
CA ARG A 293 19.57 -5.79 -2.49
C ARG A 293 20.23 -6.71 -1.47
N GLY A 294 20.04 -6.39 -0.20
CA GLY A 294 20.58 -7.17 0.93
C GLY A 294 21.84 -6.59 1.56
N GLU A 295 22.47 -5.59 0.94
CA GLU A 295 23.49 -4.77 1.60
C GLU A 295 22.85 -3.78 2.59
N PRO A 296 23.55 -3.39 3.67
CA PRO A 296 23.06 -2.39 4.60
C PRO A 296 22.64 -1.10 3.88
N ILE A 297 21.63 -0.43 4.44
CA ILE A 297 21.21 0.88 3.98
C ILE A 297 22.40 1.85 4.06
N PRO A 298 22.80 2.52 2.95
CA PRO A 298 23.92 3.45 2.98
C PRO A 298 23.68 4.57 3.99
N GLU A 299 24.67 4.92 4.81
CA GLU A 299 24.54 6.03 5.79
C GLU A 299 24.08 7.34 5.13
N ASP A 300 24.44 7.54 3.87
CA ASP A 300 24.15 8.75 3.14
C ASP A 300 22.65 8.92 2.78
N ILE A 301 21.89 7.83 2.62
CA ILE A 301 20.43 7.95 2.45
C ILE A 301 19.76 8.49 3.72
N LYS A 302 20.39 8.33 4.90
CA LYS A 302 19.89 8.95 6.14
C LYS A 302 19.95 10.47 6.04
N LYS A 303 20.99 11.05 5.41
CA LYS A 303 21.05 12.50 5.16
C LYS A 303 19.87 12.97 4.30
N ILE A 304 19.51 12.19 3.27
CA ILE A 304 18.41 12.53 2.36
C ILE A 304 17.05 12.37 3.07
N ALA A 305 16.89 11.34 3.90
CA ALA A 305 15.70 11.16 4.74
C ALA A 305 15.56 12.31 5.76
N LEU A 306 16.64 12.68 6.44
CA LEU A 306 16.67 13.82 7.36
C LEU A 306 16.35 15.13 6.62
N ALA A 307 16.94 15.37 5.44
CA ALA A 307 16.62 16.53 4.61
C ALA A 307 15.13 16.64 4.30
N THR A 308 14.50 15.53 3.95
CA THR A 308 13.06 15.47 3.66
C THR A 308 12.22 15.85 4.90
N GLU A 309 12.58 15.34 6.07
CA GLU A 309 11.87 15.67 7.32
C GLU A 309 12.17 17.09 7.81
N LEU A 310 13.38 17.61 7.58
CA LEU A 310 13.76 19.00 7.86
C LEU A 310 12.85 19.98 7.09
N PHE A 311 12.63 19.75 5.80
CA PHE A 311 11.70 20.55 5.01
C PHE A 311 10.26 20.49 5.56
N HIS A 312 9.82 19.31 5.99
CA HIS A 312 8.49 19.13 6.56
C HIS A 312 8.33 19.80 7.93
N LYS A 313 9.28 19.62 8.84
CA LYS A 313 9.25 20.24 10.16
C LYS A 313 9.38 21.76 10.07
N ALA A 314 10.11 22.28 9.09
CA ALA A 314 10.14 23.71 8.78
C ALA A 314 8.78 24.23 8.33
N SER A 315 8.09 23.51 7.43
CA SER A 315 6.77 23.92 6.97
C SER A 315 5.77 23.95 8.13
N LEU A 316 5.82 22.98 9.06
CA LEU A 316 4.96 22.96 10.24
C LEU A 316 5.21 24.14 11.18
N ILE A 317 6.47 24.54 11.40
CA ILE A 317 6.74 25.73 12.24
C ILE A 317 6.08 26.98 11.63
N HIS A 318 6.16 27.12 10.31
CA HIS A 318 5.59 28.28 9.62
C HIS A 318 4.05 28.22 9.63
N ASP A 319 3.47 27.06 9.35
CA ASP A 319 2.01 26.81 9.41
C ASP A 319 1.46 27.11 10.82
N ASP A 320 2.10 26.58 11.87
CA ASP A 320 1.72 26.85 13.27
C ASP A 320 1.69 28.36 13.60
N ILE A 321 2.61 29.15 13.02
CA ILE A 321 2.62 30.61 13.20
C ILE A 321 1.50 31.28 12.41
N GLU A 322 1.28 30.82 11.17
CA GLU A 322 0.26 31.35 10.26
C GLU A 322 -1.16 31.09 10.78
N ASP A 323 -1.34 29.96 11.47
CA ASP A 323 -2.63 29.49 12.01
C ASP A 323 -2.85 29.88 13.48
N GLU A 324 -1.85 30.49 14.13
CA GLU A 324 -1.86 30.82 15.56
C GLU A 324 -2.05 29.61 16.50
N ASP A 325 -1.59 28.43 16.07
CA ASP A 325 -1.72 27.18 16.82
C ASP A 325 -0.85 27.16 18.08
N HIS A 326 -1.44 26.93 19.24
CA HIS A 326 -0.67 26.86 20.50
C HIS A 326 -0.19 25.46 20.89
N GLY A 327 -0.64 24.41 20.20
CA GLY A 327 -0.22 23.03 20.49
C GLY A 327 -0.09 22.15 19.25
N ARG A 328 0.93 21.29 19.24
CA ARG A 328 1.17 20.25 18.22
C ARG A 328 1.86 19.04 18.86
N TYR A 329 1.44 17.83 18.50
CA TYR A 329 1.94 16.58 19.09
C TYR A 329 1.82 16.57 20.63
N ASP A 330 0.70 17.09 21.14
CA ASP A 330 0.43 17.25 22.59
C ASP A 330 1.47 18.12 23.33
N GLN A 331 2.21 18.96 22.60
CA GLN A 331 3.23 19.88 23.13
C GLN A 331 3.01 21.30 22.63
N PRO A 332 3.51 22.33 23.34
CA PRO A 332 3.46 23.71 22.84
C PRO A 332 4.15 23.86 21.48
N THR A 333 3.57 24.64 20.58
CA THR A 333 4.24 25.01 19.32
C THR A 333 5.46 25.88 19.59
N LEU A 334 6.40 25.89 18.63
CA LEU A 334 7.68 26.57 18.81
C LEU A 334 7.52 28.08 19.04
N HIS A 335 6.52 28.70 18.40
CA HIS A 335 6.25 30.13 18.54
C HIS A 335 5.59 30.45 19.90
N ALA A 336 4.81 29.53 20.46
CA ALA A 336 4.24 29.68 21.80
C ALA A 336 5.33 29.59 22.89
N GLU A 337 6.35 28.76 22.66
CA GLU A 337 7.45 28.55 23.61
C GLU A 337 8.54 29.63 23.54
N HIS A 338 8.98 29.98 22.33
CA HIS A 338 10.15 30.87 22.12
C HIS A 338 9.81 32.21 21.47
N GLY A 339 8.53 32.43 21.11
CA GLY A 339 8.08 33.60 20.37
C GLY A 339 8.30 33.47 18.86
N ILE A 340 7.50 34.23 18.11
CA ILE A 340 7.50 34.23 16.63
C ILE A 340 8.91 34.45 16.02
N PRO A 341 9.73 35.43 16.47
CA PRO A 341 11.03 35.68 15.83
C PRO A 341 11.99 34.49 15.88
N VAL A 342 11.99 33.74 16.99
CA VAL A 342 12.87 32.57 17.15
C VAL A 342 12.35 31.41 16.30
N ALA A 343 11.03 31.18 16.31
CA ALA A 343 10.40 30.13 15.53
C ALA A 343 10.60 30.31 14.02
N LEU A 344 10.43 31.52 13.49
CA LEU A 344 10.71 31.82 12.07
C LEU A 344 12.16 31.49 11.68
N ASN A 345 13.14 31.92 12.48
CA ASN A 345 14.55 31.62 12.21
C ASN A 345 14.85 30.11 12.33
N ALA A 346 14.09 29.36 13.14
CA ALA A 346 14.26 27.91 13.27
C ALA A 346 13.76 27.22 11.99
N GLY A 347 12.60 27.61 11.46
CA GLY A 347 12.11 27.10 10.18
C GLY A 347 13.06 27.40 9.03
N ASP A 348 13.55 28.64 8.92
CA ASP A 348 14.54 29.03 7.90
C ASP A 348 15.85 28.24 8.00
N LEU A 349 16.33 28.00 9.22
CA LEU A 349 17.52 27.19 9.47
C LEU A 349 17.31 25.73 9.03
N LEU A 350 16.18 25.12 9.38
CA LEU A 350 15.87 23.74 8.98
C LEU A 350 15.79 23.60 7.45
N ILE A 351 15.25 24.60 6.74
CA ILE A 351 15.28 24.65 5.27
C ILE A 351 16.73 24.64 4.75
N GLY A 352 17.58 25.51 5.30
CA GLY A 352 19.00 25.58 4.92
C GLY A 352 19.74 24.26 5.15
N GLU A 353 19.51 23.64 6.32
CA GLU A 353 20.07 22.34 6.68
C GLU A 353 19.64 21.23 5.72
N GLY A 354 18.37 21.22 5.28
CA GLY A 354 17.90 20.24 4.31
C GLY A 354 18.67 20.29 2.98
N TYR A 355 18.90 21.50 2.45
CA TYR A 355 19.73 21.66 1.25
C TYR A 355 21.21 21.32 1.48
N ARG A 356 21.75 21.68 2.66
CA ARG A 356 23.13 21.37 3.05
C ARG A 356 23.36 19.86 3.06
N LEU A 357 22.47 19.09 3.69
CA LEU A 357 22.57 17.63 3.75
C LEU A 357 22.51 16.96 2.37
N ILE A 358 21.68 17.47 1.46
CA ILE A 358 21.67 16.99 0.05
C ILE A 358 23.01 17.32 -0.64
N GLY A 359 23.57 18.50 -0.42
CA GLY A 359 24.83 18.91 -1.04
C GLY A 359 26.06 18.13 -0.53
N GLU A 360 26.06 17.77 0.75
CA GLU A 360 27.12 17.03 1.45
C GLU A 360 26.99 15.51 1.35
N CYS A 361 25.97 15.01 0.64
CA CYS A 361 25.83 13.59 0.40
C CYS A 361 26.98 13.07 -0.52
N GLU A 362 27.23 11.77 -0.56
CA GLU A 362 28.27 11.14 -1.38
C GLU A 362 27.77 10.67 -2.76
N ALA A 363 26.52 11.00 -3.12
CA ALA A 363 25.98 10.75 -4.45
C ALA A 363 26.76 11.49 -5.56
N SER A 364 26.58 11.11 -6.82
CA SER A 364 27.21 11.80 -7.95
C SER A 364 26.72 13.25 -8.07
N ASP A 365 27.54 14.13 -8.66
CA ASP A 365 27.18 15.54 -8.89
C ASP A 365 25.85 15.70 -9.66
N ALA A 366 25.57 14.79 -10.59
CA ALA A 366 24.31 14.77 -11.35
C ALA A 366 23.11 14.48 -10.44
N GLN A 367 23.21 13.45 -9.57
CA GLN A 367 22.17 13.11 -8.62
C GLN A 367 21.96 14.21 -7.58
N LYS A 368 23.04 14.84 -7.08
CA LYS A 368 22.91 15.99 -6.17
C LYS A 368 22.16 17.15 -6.83
N ALA A 369 22.55 17.51 -8.05
CA ALA A 369 21.89 18.59 -8.79
C ALA A 369 20.40 18.28 -9.03
N GLU A 370 20.08 17.03 -9.36
CA GLU A 370 18.71 16.56 -9.51
C GLU A 370 17.91 16.64 -8.20
N MET A 371 18.44 16.10 -7.09
CA MET A 371 17.81 16.18 -5.77
C MET A 371 17.57 17.62 -5.31
N LEU A 372 18.54 18.51 -5.49
CA LEU A 372 18.39 19.94 -5.18
C LEU A 372 17.29 20.59 -6.02
N LEU A 373 17.17 20.24 -7.30
CA LEU A 373 16.10 20.73 -8.17
C LEU A 373 14.72 20.20 -7.76
N VAL A 374 14.63 18.93 -7.38
CA VAL A 374 13.39 18.33 -6.85
C VAL A 374 12.96 19.04 -5.58
N ALA A 375 13.85 19.13 -4.58
CA ALA A 375 13.56 19.77 -3.30
C ALA A 375 13.16 21.24 -3.47
N SER A 376 13.91 22.01 -4.26
CA SER A 376 13.63 23.45 -4.48
C SER A 376 12.35 23.72 -5.25
N ARG A 377 11.98 22.85 -6.20
CA ARG A 377 10.68 22.97 -6.89
C ARG A 377 9.53 22.65 -5.96
N GLY A 378 9.62 21.55 -5.21
CA GLY A 378 8.57 21.17 -4.26
C GLY A 378 8.36 22.22 -3.16
N GLN A 379 9.43 22.80 -2.61
CA GLN A 379 9.31 23.90 -1.66
C GLN A 379 8.62 25.13 -2.28
N ARG A 380 8.97 25.49 -3.52
CA ARG A 380 8.31 26.61 -4.22
C ARG A 380 6.82 26.37 -4.45
N GLU A 381 6.42 25.13 -4.72
CA GLU A 381 5.02 24.76 -4.93
C GLU A 381 4.25 24.77 -3.62
N LEU A 382 4.80 24.21 -2.54
CA LEU A 382 4.21 24.25 -1.21
C LEU A 382 3.96 25.70 -0.75
N CYS A 383 4.95 26.59 -0.89
CA CYS A 383 4.78 28.00 -0.55
C CYS A 383 3.73 28.71 -1.42
N ARG A 384 3.56 28.31 -2.69
CA ARG A 384 2.51 28.86 -3.56
C ARG A 384 1.12 28.39 -3.12
N GLY A 385 0.99 27.11 -2.77
CA GLY A 385 -0.24 26.53 -2.25
C GLY A 385 -0.67 27.21 -0.95
N GLN A 386 0.21 27.23 0.04
CA GLN A 386 -0.04 27.89 1.33
C GLN A 386 -0.34 29.39 1.13
N GLY A 387 0.46 30.08 0.31
CA GLY A 387 0.25 31.49 0.03
C GLY A 387 -1.11 31.78 -0.62
N ALA A 388 -1.61 30.91 -1.49
CA ALA A 388 -2.93 31.07 -2.11
C ALA A 388 -4.06 30.95 -1.08
N GLU A 389 -3.94 30.03 -0.13
CA GLU A 389 -4.87 29.86 0.99
C GLU A 389 -4.87 31.10 1.91
N LEU A 390 -3.69 31.60 2.30
CA LEU A 390 -3.57 32.81 3.12
C LEU A 390 -4.09 34.08 2.42
N ILE A 391 -3.91 34.18 1.10
CA ILE A 391 -4.48 35.28 0.31
C ILE A 391 -6.01 35.19 0.30
N TRP A 392 -6.56 33.97 0.18
CA TRP A 392 -8.00 33.75 0.27
C TRP A 392 -8.54 34.12 1.66
N ALA A 393 -7.85 33.74 2.74
CA ALA A 393 -8.25 34.03 4.11
C ALA A 393 -8.38 35.54 4.43
N LYS A 394 -7.69 36.41 3.68
CA LYS A 394 -7.83 37.88 3.82
C LYS A 394 -9.14 38.44 3.27
N ASN A 395 -9.75 37.74 2.34
CA ASN A 395 -11.04 38.10 1.75
C ASN A 395 -11.79 36.81 1.40
N PRO A 396 -12.28 36.10 2.44
CA PRO A 396 -12.86 34.78 2.29
C PRO A 396 -14.11 34.87 1.41
N SER A 397 -14.28 33.86 0.57
CA SER A 397 -15.43 33.76 -0.31
C SER A 397 -15.69 32.30 -0.68
N PRO A 398 -16.96 31.93 -0.99
CA PRO A 398 -17.30 30.56 -1.25
C PRO A 398 -16.58 29.96 -2.46
N LEU A 399 -15.80 28.91 -2.22
CA LEU A 399 -15.13 28.15 -3.28
C LEU A 399 -15.99 26.98 -3.78
N LYS A 400 -15.78 26.58 -5.03
CA LYS A 400 -16.29 25.33 -5.58
C LYS A 400 -15.40 24.17 -5.16
N SER A 401 -15.97 22.97 -5.08
CA SER A 401 -15.24 21.73 -4.76
C SER A 401 -13.99 21.56 -5.63
N LYS A 402 -14.09 21.81 -6.94
CA LYS A 402 -12.94 21.77 -7.86
C LYS A 402 -11.81 22.77 -7.54
N GLN A 403 -12.14 23.93 -6.99
CA GLN A 403 -11.14 24.94 -6.62
C GLN A 403 -10.41 24.53 -5.34
N VAL A 404 -11.13 23.94 -4.38
CA VAL A 404 -10.53 23.38 -3.17
C VAL A 404 -9.59 22.21 -3.51
N LEU A 405 -10.00 21.31 -4.40
CA LEU A 405 -9.13 20.21 -4.86
C LEU A 405 -7.85 20.72 -5.55
N GLU A 406 -7.88 21.86 -6.23
CA GLU A 406 -6.67 22.48 -6.80
C GLU A 406 -5.74 23.06 -5.72
N ILE A 407 -6.30 23.56 -4.60
CA ILE A 407 -5.49 23.96 -3.43
C ILE A 407 -4.80 22.72 -2.83
N PHE A 408 -5.53 21.61 -2.65
CA PHE A 408 -4.97 20.36 -2.11
C PHE A 408 -3.82 19.83 -2.97
N ARG A 409 -4.01 19.87 -4.30
CA ARG A 409 -2.97 19.51 -5.28
C ARG A 409 -1.68 20.32 -5.08
N GLN A 410 -1.77 21.59 -4.73
CA GLN A 410 -0.60 22.47 -4.61
C GLN A 410 0.02 22.48 -3.20
N LYS A 411 -0.75 22.20 -2.16
CA LYS A 411 -0.28 22.24 -0.75
C LYS A 411 0.37 20.92 -0.32
N THR A 412 -0.32 19.80 -0.54
CA THR A 412 0.02 18.53 0.15
C THR A 412 0.76 17.54 -0.76
N ALA A 413 0.38 17.47 -2.04
CA ALA A 413 1.01 16.55 -2.99
C ALA A 413 2.52 16.77 -3.20
N PRO A 414 3.05 18.01 -3.30
CA PRO A 414 4.48 18.23 -3.56
C PRO A 414 5.38 17.61 -2.49
N ALA A 415 4.93 17.54 -1.23
CA ALA A 415 5.74 16.96 -0.16
C ALA A 415 5.89 15.44 -0.27
N PHE A 416 4.84 14.74 -0.72
CA PHE A 416 4.93 13.30 -1.04
C PHE A 416 5.80 13.06 -2.28
N GLU A 417 5.66 13.92 -3.29
CA GLU A 417 6.45 13.84 -4.53
C GLU A 417 7.93 14.03 -4.25
N VAL A 418 8.32 15.06 -3.49
CA VAL A 418 9.71 15.30 -3.09
C VAL A 418 10.29 14.09 -2.38
N ALA A 419 9.58 13.53 -1.38
CA ALA A 419 10.06 12.37 -0.64
C ALA A 419 10.39 11.19 -1.57
N LEU A 420 9.45 10.79 -2.43
CA LEU A 420 9.65 9.66 -3.34
C LEU A 420 10.74 9.94 -4.38
N LYS A 421 10.75 11.15 -4.96
CA LYS A 421 11.72 11.52 -6.00
C LYS A 421 13.14 11.66 -5.48
N LEU A 422 13.34 12.11 -4.24
CA LEU A 422 14.66 12.15 -3.62
C LEU A 422 15.24 10.75 -3.46
N GLY A 423 14.45 9.78 -3.01
CA GLY A 423 14.87 8.37 -2.94
C GLY A 423 15.20 7.78 -4.31
N ALA A 424 14.37 8.04 -5.31
CA ALA A 424 14.59 7.58 -6.68
C ALA A 424 15.81 8.22 -7.36
N SER A 425 16.06 9.50 -7.10
CA SER A 425 17.24 10.23 -7.58
C SER A 425 18.52 9.68 -6.97
N TYR A 426 18.51 9.41 -5.65
CA TYR A 426 19.64 8.79 -4.97
C TYR A 426 19.90 7.36 -5.47
N ALA A 427 18.85 6.60 -5.84
CA ALA A 427 19.00 5.31 -6.52
C ALA A 427 19.50 5.42 -7.98
N GLY A 428 19.54 6.63 -8.56
CA GLY A 428 19.93 6.87 -9.95
C GLY A 428 18.87 6.42 -10.97
N LYS A 429 17.60 6.35 -10.56
CA LYS A 429 16.48 5.83 -11.35
C LYS A 429 15.36 6.85 -11.56
N LEU A 430 15.54 8.12 -11.18
CA LEU A 430 14.47 9.11 -11.26
C LEU A 430 13.95 9.32 -12.69
N ASP A 431 14.81 9.31 -13.69
CA ASP A 431 14.41 9.43 -15.10
C ASP A 431 13.45 8.31 -15.55
N GLU A 432 13.53 7.13 -14.94
CA GLU A 432 12.69 5.97 -15.26
C GLU A 432 11.30 6.06 -14.60
N VAL A 433 11.20 6.70 -13.42
CA VAL A 433 9.99 6.63 -12.58
C VAL A 433 9.37 7.99 -12.26
N GLY A 434 10.02 9.10 -12.62
CA GLY A 434 9.70 10.44 -12.14
C GLY A 434 8.28 10.92 -12.48
N ASP A 435 7.79 10.61 -13.68
CA ASP A 435 6.44 10.98 -14.11
C ASP A 435 5.37 10.16 -13.39
N VAL A 436 5.62 8.85 -13.20
CA VAL A 436 4.75 7.96 -12.41
C VAL A 436 4.68 8.43 -10.96
N LEU A 437 5.82 8.76 -10.35
CA LEU A 437 5.87 9.27 -8.98
C LEU A 437 5.10 10.60 -8.84
N ALA A 438 5.20 11.50 -9.82
CA ALA A 438 4.43 12.74 -9.81
C ALA A 438 2.91 12.48 -9.85
N ALA A 439 2.46 11.66 -10.80
CA ALA A 439 1.03 11.32 -10.92
C ALA A 439 0.50 10.58 -9.69
N TYR A 440 1.28 9.67 -9.11
CA TYR A 440 0.95 8.97 -7.89
C TYR A 440 0.82 9.93 -6.70
N SER A 441 1.83 10.78 -6.49
CA SER A 441 1.88 11.73 -5.36
C SER A 441 0.78 12.79 -5.44
N GLU A 442 0.43 13.25 -6.64
CA GLU A 442 -0.70 14.15 -6.86
C GLU A 442 -2.00 13.56 -6.34
N ASN A 443 -2.34 12.35 -6.79
CA ASN A 443 -3.59 11.70 -6.41
C ASN A 443 -3.60 11.27 -4.92
N LEU A 444 -2.47 10.77 -4.41
CA LEU A 444 -2.31 10.46 -2.99
C LEU A 444 -2.49 11.71 -2.12
N GLY A 445 -1.86 12.83 -2.48
CA GLY A 445 -1.95 14.07 -1.71
C GLY A 445 -3.36 14.63 -1.66
N ILE A 446 -4.10 14.57 -2.78
CA ILE A 446 -5.51 14.98 -2.82
C ILE A 446 -6.37 14.04 -1.96
N ALA A 447 -6.21 12.73 -2.10
CA ALA A 447 -6.94 11.75 -1.28
C ALA A 447 -6.67 11.95 0.22
N TYR A 448 -5.41 12.20 0.60
CA TYR A 448 -5.01 12.46 1.98
C TYR A 448 -5.76 13.67 2.55
N GLN A 449 -5.79 14.78 1.82
CA GLN A 449 -6.45 15.99 2.29
C GLN A 449 -7.98 15.88 2.30
N ILE A 450 -8.58 15.10 1.40
CA ILE A 450 -10.02 14.80 1.48
C ILE A 450 -10.34 14.03 2.78
N ARG A 451 -9.50 13.07 3.17
CA ARG A 451 -9.66 12.33 4.44
C ARG A 451 -9.53 13.28 5.63
N ASP A 452 -8.49 14.11 5.63
CA ASP A 452 -8.22 15.11 6.68
C ASP A 452 -9.43 16.02 6.89
N ASP A 453 -9.95 16.64 5.83
CA ASP A 453 -11.16 17.46 5.84
C ASP A 453 -12.41 16.75 6.40
N MET A 454 -12.52 15.44 6.17
CA MET A 454 -13.63 14.65 6.67
C MET A 454 -13.48 14.36 8.16
N ASP A 455 -12.25 14.18 8.63
CA ASP A 455 -11.92 13.93 10.03
C ASP A 455 -12.05 15.22 10.85
N ASP A 456 -11.66 16.38 10.30
CA ASP A 456 -11.81 17.73 10.91
C ASP A 456 -13.28 18.14 11.13
N LEU A 457 -14.20 17.54 10.38
CA LEU A 457 -15.65 17.69 10.57
C LEU A 457 -16.29 16.39 11.08
N GLY A 458 -15.48 15.47 11.60
CA GLY A 458 -15.88 14.18 12.17
C GLY A 458 -16.56 14.31 13.54
N GLU A 459 -16.90 13.17 14.15
CA GLU A 459 -17.61 13.15 15.44
C GLU A 459 -16.81 13.82 16.57
N ASP A 460 -15.48 13.68 16.55
CA ASP A 460 -14.55 14.17 17.57
C ASP A 460 -14.15 15.65 17.44
N ALA A 461 -14.58 16.33 16.37
CA ALA A 461 -14.20 17.72 16.10
C ALA A 461 -14.77 18.71 17.16
N GLY A 462 -13.99 19.71 17.54
CA GLY A 462 -14.41 20.77 18.48
C GLY A 462 -15.07 21.97 17.79
N ASP A 463 -15.80 22.81 18.53
CA ASP A 463 -16.40 24.04 17.96
C ASP A 463 -15.35 25.06 17.46
N ASN A 464 -14.13 25.03 18.00
CA ASN A 464 -13.02 25.92 17.60
C ASN A 464 -12.59 25.74 16.13
N GLU A 465 -12.86 24.57 15.53
CA GLU A 465 -12.58 24.27 14.11
C GLU A 465 -13.33 25.22 13.16
N LEU A 466 -14.48 25.76 13.60
CA LEU A 466 -15.24 26.73 12.81
C LEU A 466 -14.63 28.13 12.85
N GLU A 467 -13.91 28.48 13.92
CA GLU A 467 -13.27 29.80 14.09
C GLU A 467 -11.99 29.91 13.23
N GLN A 468 -11.32 28.78 12.97
CA GLN A 468 -10.13 28.67 12.14
C GLN A 468 -10.43 28.11 10.72
N MET A 469 -11.66 28.29 10.23
CA MET A 469 -12.14 27.62 9.02
C MET A 469 -11.27 27.90 7.78
N ARG A 470 -10.68 26.83 7.25
CA ARG A 470 -9.93 26.78 5.98
C ARG A 470 -10.82 26.33 4.81
N PRO A 471 -10.36 26.48 3.56
CA PRO A 471 -11.04 25.89 2.40
C PRO A 471 -11.26 24.38 2.54
N SER A 472 -12.50 23.97 2.83
CA SER A 472 -12.87 22.56 2.97
C SER A 472 -13.67 22.02 1.78
N VAL A 473 -13.30 20.84 1.27
CA VAL A 473 -14.03 20.15 0.21
C VAL A 473 -15.40 19.70 0.68
N LEU A 474 -15.53 19.28 1.94
CA LEU A 474 -16.82 18.88 2.52
C LEU A 474 -17.78 20.06 2.56
N LEU A 475 -17.32 21.22 3.03
CA LEU A 475 -18.12 22.45 3.08
C LEU A 475 -18.43 22.99 1.68
N ALA A 476 -17.50 22.85 0.72
CA ALA A 476 -17.74 23.25 -0.66
C ALA A 476 -18.83 22.38 -1.30
N VAL A 477 -18.77 21.06 -1.12
CA VAL A 477 -19.77 20.12 -1.63
C VAL A 477 -21.12 20.32 -0.93
N ALA A 478 -21.13 20.49 0.39
CA ALA A 478 -22.35 20.76 1.14
C ALA A 478 -23.04 22.02 0.61
N ARG A 479 -22.29 23.10 0.40
CA ARG A 479 -22.82 24.36 -0.15
C ARG A 479 -23.34 24.19 -1.59
N GLU A 480 -22.62 23.45 -2.42
CA GLU A 480 -23.03 23.17 -3.80
C GLU A 480 -24.37 22.41 -3.88
N ARG A 481 -24.68 21.59 -2.87
CA ARG A 481 -25.89 20.77 -2.80
C ARG A 481 -27.04 21.40 -2.01
N ALA A 482 -26.73 22.23 -1.01
CA ALA A 482 -27.72 22.90 -0.18
C ALA A 482 -28.61 23.87 -0.96
N ARG A 483 -29.79 24.15 -0.42
CA ARG A 483 -30.78 25.08 -1.00
C ARG A 483 -31.40 25.96 0.08
N GLY A 484 -31.98 27.09 -0.32
CA GLY A 484 -32.69 27.98 0.59
C GLY A 484 -31.80 28.47 1.73
N ASP A 485 -32.35 28.44 2.94
CA ASP A 485 -31.70 28.96 4.15
C ASP A 485 -30.41 28.20 4.50
N ASP A 486 -30.34 26.89 4.23
CA ASP A 486 -29.15 26.09 4.47
C ASP A 486 -27.97 26.51 3.59
N LYS A 487 -28.26 26.89 2.34
CA LYS A 487 -27.23 27.40 1.44
C LYS A 487 -26.75 28.78 1.88
N ALA A 488 -27.67 29.64 2.31
CA ALA A 488 -27.33 30.96 2.84
C ALA A 488 -26.45 30.84 4.10
N LEU A 489 -26.78 29.90 5.00
CA LEU A 489 -26.00 29.58 6.18
C LEU A 489 -24.55 29.19 5.83
N LEU A 490 -24.38 28.26 4.89
CA LEU A 490 -23.07 27.84 4.44
C LEU A 490 -22.33 28.98 3.72
N GLU A 491 -23.01 29.83 2.96
CA GLU A 491 -22.38 31.00 2.32
C GLU A 491 -21.89 32.02 3.34
N SER A 492 -22.66 32.30 4.39
CA SER A 492 -22.22 33.14 5.52
C SER A 492 -21.00 32.54 6.23
N LEU A 493 -20.98 31.21 6.43
CA LEU A 493 -19.84 30.50 7.02
C LEU A 493 -18.57 30.67 6.15
N TRP A 494 -18.69 30.46 4.85
CA TRP A 494 -17.61 30.68 3.88
C TRP A 494 -17.11 32.12 3.79
N ASN A 495 -17.93 33.11 4.18
CA ASN A 495 -17.56 34.53 4.20
C ASN A 495 -16.96 34.95 5.55
N HIS A 496 -16.83 34.04 6.52
CA HIS A 496 -16.49 34.35 7.92
C HIS A 496 -17.38 35.48 8.48
N GLU A 497 -18.67 35.48 8.13
CA GLU A 497 -19.63 36.35 8.79
C GLU A 497 -19.77 35.92 10.26
N ASP A 498 -20.01 36.86 11.17
CA ASP A 498 -20.20 36.55 12.59
C ASP A 498 -21.48 35.72 12.76
N LEU A 499 -21.28 34.44 13.05
CA LEU A 499 -22.33 33.44 13.20
C LEU A 499 -22.42 33.05 14.68
N GLU A 500 -22.94 33.97 15.51
CA GLU A 500 -23.21 33.71 16.93
C GLU A 500 -23.94 32.35 17.09
N ASP A 501 -23.39 31.49 17.95
CA ASP A 501 -23.97 30.21 18.39
C ASP A 501 -24.16 29.10 17.33
N ILE A 502 -23.43 29.11 16.21
CA ILE A 502 -23.41 27.92 15.33
C ILE A 502 -22.51 26.84 15.92
N ALA A 503 -23.14 25.80 16.47
CA ALA A 503 -22.45 24.57 16.83
C ALA A 503 -22.01 23.79 15.57
N ILE A 504 -20.79 23.26 15.59
CA ILE A 504 -20.23 22.42 14.52
C ILE A 504 -21.14 21.24 14.17
N HIS A 505 -21.85 20.68 15.16
CA HIS A 505 -22.80 19.61 14.96
C HIS A 505 -23.92 19.96 13.97
N LYS A 506 -24.37 21.23 13.93
CA LYS A 506 -25.38 21.69 12.96
C LYS A 506 -24.84 21.65 11.53
N ILE A 507 -23.59 22.05 11.34
CA ILE A 507 -22.91 22.01 10.03
C ILE A 507 -22.70 20.56 9.58
N ARG A 508 -22.27 19.68 10.48
CA ARG A 508 -22.13 18.24 10.20
C ARG A 508 -23.47 17.61 9.79
N LYS A 509 -24.51 17.88 10.57
CA LYS A 509 -25.86 17.38 10.28
C LYS A 509 -26.32 17.84 8.90
N LEU A 510 -26.10 19.12 8.58
CA LEU A 510 -26.44 19.65 7.26
C LEU A 510 -25.63 18.97 6.15
N ALA A 511 -24.32 18.80 6.34
CA ALA A 511 -23.45 18.12 5.38
C ALA A 511 -23.92 16.68 5.10
N HIS A 512 -24.35 15.95 6.13
CA HIS A 512 -24.93 14.62 6.01
C HIS A 512 -26.31 14.64 5.33
N GLU A 513 -27.21 15.56 5.71
CA GLU A 513 -28.55 15.69 5.10
C GLU A 513 -28.52 15.99 3.60
N VAL A 514 -27.45 16.66 3.12
CA VAL A 514 -27.22 16.91 1.68
C VAL A 514 -26.29 15.88 1.03
N GLU A 515 -25.95 14.79 1.73
CA GLU A 515 -25.09 13.69 1.26
C GLU A 515 -23.70 14.19 0.79
N ALA A 516 -23.16 15.24 1.41
CA ALA A 516 -21.84 15.79 1.07
C ALA A 516 -20.72 14.85 1.51
N ASP A 517 -20.89 14.21 2.66
CA ASP A 517 -20.04 13.15 3.19
C ASP A 517 -19.92 11.97 2.23
N GLU A 518 -21.05 11.44 1.73
CA GLU A 518 -21.06 10.35 0.74
C GLU A 518 -20.32 10.75 -0.55
N LYS A 519 -20.48 12.01 -0.96
CA LYS A 519 -19.79 12.52 -2.14
C LYS A 519 -18.28 12.69 -1.92
N CYS A 520 -17.86 13.13 -0.74
CA CYS A 520 -16.46 13.22 -0.36
C CYS A 520 -15.83 11.83 -0.27
N MET A 521 -16.53 10.84 0.30
CA MET A 521 -16.09 9.43 0.28
C MET A 521 -15.90 8.92 -1.15
N LEU A 522 -16.83 9.21 -2.05
CA LEU A 522 -16.69 8.82 -3.45
C LEU A 522 -15.48 9.51 -4.12
N LEU A 523 -15.24 10.79 -3.83
CA LEU A 523 -14.07 11.50 -4.33
C LEU A 523 -12.78 10.89 -3.78
N LEU A 524 -12.74 10.59 -2.48
CA LEU A 524 -11.61 9.92 -1.83
C LEU A 524 -11.28 8.61 -2.52
N GLU A 525 -12.25 7.71 -2.71
CA GLU A 525 -12.02 6.43 -3.41
C GLU A 525 -11.60 6.65 -4.87
N THR A 526 -12.17 7.66 -5.55
CA THR A 526 -11.76 7.99 -6.93
C THR A 526 -10.28 8.39 -7.01
N TYR A 527 -9.80 9.21 -6.08
CA TYR A 527 -8.39 9.63 -6.06
C TYR A 527 -7.46 8.51 -5.58
N LYS A 528 -7.91 7.63 -4.66
CA LYS A 528 -7.17 6.41 -4.30
C LYS A 528 -6.99 5.48 -5.51
N GLU A 529 -8.07 5.24 -6.26
CA GLU A 529 -8.02 4.47 -7.51
C GLU A 529 -7.14 5.14 -8.55
N ALA A 530 -7.19 6.46 -8.69
CA ALA A 530 -6.35 7.20 -9.63
C ALA A 530 -4.86 7.10 -9.27
N ALA A 531 -4.51 7.18 -7.98
CA ALA A 531 -3.15 6.94 -7.50
C ALA A 531 -2.69 5.53 -7.88
N VAL A 532 -3.52 4.51 -7.62
CA VAL A 532 -3.23 3.13 -8.00
C VAL A 532 -3.06 2.96 -9.52
N ARG A 533 -3.97 3.52 -10.33
CA ARG A 533 -3.91 3.44 -11.80
C ARG A 533 -2.69 4.14 -12.38
N SER A 534 -2.19 5.19 -11.73
CA SER A 534 -0.95 5.86 -12.17
C SER A 534 0.27 4.94 -12.16
N LEU A 535 0.22 3.84 -11.40
CA LEU A 535 1.27 2.82 -11.32
C LEU A 535 1.22 1.80 -12.47
N ALA A 536 0.28 1.90 -13.41
CA ALA A 536 0.09 0.92 -14.49
C ALA A 536 1.37 0.73 -15.32
N GLU A 537 1.98 1.84 -15.74
CA GLU A 537 3.19 1.89 -16.58
C GLU A 537 4.49 1.63 -15.81
N LEU A 538 4.42 1.38 -14.50
CA LEU A 538 5.62 1.18 -13.70
C LEU A 538 6.22 -0.21 -13.95
N GLU A 539 7.42 -0.24 -14.53
CA GLU A 539 8.10 -1.48 -14.88
C GLU A 539 8.74 -2.20 -13.68
N ASN A 540 9.02 -1.48 -12.59
CA ASN A 540 9.62 -2.06 -11.39
C ASN A 540 8.53 -2.65 -10.47
N PRO A 541 8.41 -3.99 -10.34
CA PRO A 541 7.37 -4.63 -9.54
C PRO A 541 7.50 -4.33 -8.04
N ASN A 542 8.72 -4.07 -7.56
CA ASN A 542 8.98 -3.80 -6.14
C ASN A 542 8.52 -2.41 -5.75
N LEU A 543 8.82 -1.41 -6.59
CA LEU A 543 8.30 -0.06 -6.39
C LEU A 543 6.78 -0.03 -6.57
N LYS A 544 6.24 -0.75 -7.56
CA LYS A 544 4.78 -0.87 -7.77
C LYS A 544 4.08 -1.47 -6.56
N GLY A 545 4.59 -2.59 -6.05
CA GLY A 545 4.08 -3.24 -4.84
C GLY A 545 4.26 -2.39 -3.57
N LEU A 546 5.38 -1.67 -3.44
CA LEU A 546 5.62 -0.73 -2.34
C LEU A 546 4.55 0.37 -2.32
N LEU A 547 4.35 1.08 -3.43
CA LEU A 547 3.42 2.21 -3.51
C LEU A 547 1.97 1.75 -3.27
N ARG A 548 1.58 0.58 -3.79
CA ARG A 548 0.32 -0.09 -3.45
C ARG A 548 0.13 -0.29 -1.95
N ARG A 549 1.15 -0.82 -1.26
CA ARG A 549 1.10 -1.06 0.20
C ARG A 549 1.10 0.23 1.01
N VAL A 550 1.81 1.25 0.54
CA VAL A 550 1.81 2.59 1.16
C VAL A 550 0.40 3.17 1.17
N MET A 551 -0.35 3.08 0.06
CA MET A 551 -1.77 3.49 0.03
C MET A 551 -2.58 2.80 1.12
N GLY A 552 -2.53 1.46 1.18
CA GLY A 552 -3.27 0.70 2.19
C GLY A 552 -2.88 1.04 3.64
N LYS A 553 -1.61 1.37 3.88
CA LYS A 553 -1.10 1.74 5.21
C LYS A 553 -1.44 3.18 5.61
N ILE A 554 -1.54 4.11 4.66
CA ILE A 554 -1.93 5.51 4.92
C ILE A 554 -3.43 5.61 5.23
N PHE A 555 -4.27 4.87 4.49
CA PHE A 555 -5.73 4.97 4.60
C PHE A 555 -6.38 3.90 5.49
N ASN A 556 -5.59 3.03 6.14
CA ASN A 556 -6.06 1.95 7.03
C ASN A 556 -7.08 0.98 6.38
N ASP A 557 -7.08 0.83 5.05
CA ASP A 557 -8.04 -0.01 4.32
C ASP A 557 -7.93 -1.53 4.63
N LEU A 558 -6.93 -1.92 5.44
CA LEU A 558 -6.65 -3.31 5.81
C LEU A 558 -7.21 -3.71 7.19
N GLU A 559 -7.99 -2.86 7.86
CA GLU A 559 -8.81 -3.29 8.99
C GLU A 559 -9.91 -4.25 8.50
N ILE A 560 -9.67 -5.54 8.74
CA ILE A 560 -10.63 -6.60 8.46
C ILE A 560 -11.80 -6.43 9.43
N LYS A 561 -12.90 -5.83 8.98
CA LYS A 561 -14.21 -6.10 9.57
C LYS A 561 -14.43 -7.60 9.51
N GLY A 562 -14.45 -8.26 10.67
CA GLY A 562 -14.54 -9.71 10.82
C GLY A 562 -15.54 -10.33 9.84
N TRP A 563 -15.01 -11.13 8.91
CA TRP A 563 -15.81 -11.86 7.94
C TRP A 563 -16.47 -13.06 8.62
N CYS A 564 -17.56 -12.83 9.37
CA CYS A 564 -18.72 -13.71 9.49
C CYS A 564 -19.60 -13.31 10.69
N ARG A 565 -20.68 -12.53 10.45
CA ARG A 565 -21.84 -12.51 11.36
C ARG A 565 -22.49 -13.90 11.53
N GLU A 566 -22.24 -14.83 10.61
CA GLU A 566 -22.69 -16.22 10.73
C GLU A 566 -21.83 -17.07 11.69
N PHE A 567 -20.63 -16.61 12.07
CA PHE A 567 -19.73 -17.34 12.99
C PHE A 567 -19.92 -16.90 14.45
N GLU A 568 -20.15 -15.60 14.67
CA GLU A 568 -20.46 -15.02 15.99
C GLU A 568 -21.79 -15.57 16.55
N VAL A 569 -22.82 -15.67 15.70
CA VAL A 569 -24.15 -16.15 16.11
C VAL A 569 -24.18 -17.67 16.34
N LYS A 570 -23.29 -18.45 15.70
CA LYS A 570 -23.27 -19.92 15.86
C LYS A 570 -22.40 -20.40 17.03
N ASN A 571 -21.41 -19.61 17.45
CA ASN A 571 -20.43 -20.04 18.47
C ASN A 571 -20.51 -19.28 19.81
N GLY A 572 -21.47 -18.37 19.99
CA GLY A 572 -21.88 -17.92 21.33
C GLY A 572 -20.86 -17.08 22.10
N VAL A 573 -19.97 -16.37 21.41
CA VAL A 573 -19.07 -15.39 22.05
C VAL A 573 -19.93 -14.17 22.42
N ARG A 574 -19.98 -13.84 23.72
CA ARG A 574 -20.65 -12.63 24.21
C ARG A 574 -19.70 -11.44 24.09
N GLU A 575 -20.24 -10.28 23.76
CA GLU A 575 -19.53 -9.00 23.58
C GLU A 575 -18.62 -8.63 24.77
N ASP A 576 -18.89 -9.14 25.98
CA ASP A 576 -18.16 -8.82 27.21
C ASP A 576 -16.72 -9.40 27.29
N ASP A 577 -16.34 -10.35 26.43
CA ASP A 577 -15.02 -11.00 26.48
C ASP A 577 -13.95 -10.28 25.64
N VAL A 578 -14.34 -9.36 24.75
CA VAL A 578 -13.42 -8.60 23.89
C VAL A 578 -12.80 -7.40 24.63
N GLU A 579 -13.57 -6.71 25.48
CA GLU A 579 -13.09 -5.54 26.24
C GLU A 579 -12.01 -5.88 27.29
N LYS A 580 -11.85 -7.14 27.71
CA LYS A 580 -10.87 -7.53 28.73
C LYS A 580 -9.48 -7.86 28.18
N ALA A 581 -9.33 -8.03 26.88
CA ALA A 581 -8.05 -8.35 26.26
C ALA A 581 -7.23 -7.10 25.87
N GLU A 582 -7.86 -5.91 25.82
CA GLU A 582 -7.20 -4.65 25.45
C GLU A 582 -6.60 -3.88 26.63
N VAL A 583 -6.75 -4.38 27.86
CA VAL A 583 -6.25 -3.72 29.09
C VAL A 583 -5.28 -4.62 29.89
N SER A 584 -4.54 -5.52 29.24
CA SER A 584 -3.49 -6.32 29.90
C SER A 584 -2.16 -6.33 29.16
#